data_AF-A0A660NCK7-F1
#
_entry.id   AF-A0A660NCK7-F1
#
_cell.length_a   1.000
_cell.length_b   1.000
_cell.length_c   1.000
_cell.angle_alpha   90.00
_cell.angle_beta   90.00
_cell.angle_gamma   90.00
#
_symmetry.space_group_name_H-M   'P 1'
#
loop_
_entity.id
_entity.type
_entity.pdbx_description
1 polymer ?
#
loop_
_entity_poly.entity_id
_entity_poly.type
_entity_poly.pdbx_seq_one_letter_code
_entity_poly.pdbx_strand_id
1 'polypeptide(L)'
;MPTNTQTRHQKRIAALRARKVSLMNNSKWARLFDTLWRSAGLQYAQAKPLTSDQLYDIELEIYSDQHRGYTSDYIAGPIALVEIEYIIIPLPETICRETLATALAKSGQYDTEWLTGSLKIYGYR
;
A
#
# COMPACT_ATOMS: atom_id res chain seq x y z
N MET A 1 -0.30 27.48 -9.75
CA MET A 1 -0.32 26.81 -11.08
C MET A 1 0.49 25.53 -10.95
N PRO A 2 -0.05 24.36 -11.30
CA PRO A 2 0.76 23.13 -11.29
C PRO A 2 1.90 23.25 -12.30
N THR A 3 3.06 22.73 -11.95
CA THR A 3 4.22 22.72 -12.86
C THR A 3 3.99 21.72 -14.00
N ASN A 4 4.62 21.94 -15.16
CA ASN A 4 4.54 21.02 -16.31
C ASN A 4 4.84 19.55 -15.92
N THR A 5 5.71 19.34 -14.93
CA THR A 5 6.08 18.03 -14.39
C THR A 5 4.93 17.38 -13.63
N GLN A 6 4.24 18.11 -12.75
CA GLN A 6 3.08 17.59 -12.00
C GLN A 6 1.94 17.19 -12.95
N THR A 7 1.65 17.99 -13.97
CA THR A 7 0.60 17.67 -14.96
C THR A 7 0.94 16.42 -15.77
N ARG A 8 2.21 16.22 -16.15
CA ARG A 8 2.65 15.01 -16.85
C ARG A 8 2.54 13.77 -15.97
N HIS A 9 2.94 13.87 -14.69
CA HIS A 9 2.80 12.78 -13.71
C HIS A 9 1.33 12.35 -13.55
N GLN A 10 0.44 13.31 -13.29
CA GLN A 10 -1.00 13.05 -13.12
C GLN A 10 -1.61 12.38 -14.35
N LYS A 11 -1.28 12.83 -15.57
CA LYS A 11 -1.74 12.20 -16.82
C LYS A 11 -1.22 10.78 -16.96
N ARG A 12 0.06 10.52 -16.64
CA ARG A 12 0.66 9.18 -16.68
C ARG A 12 -0.03 8.24 -15.69
N ILE A 13 -0.25 8.68 -14.45
CA ILE A 13 -0.97 7.91 -13.43
C ILE A 13 -2.40 7.61 -13.89
N ALA A 14 -3.14 8.61 -14.38
CA ALA A 14 -4.52 8.41 -14.84
C ALA A 14 -4.59 7.37 -15.99
N ALA A 15 -3.66 7.43 -16.94
CA ALA A 15 -3.58 6.45 -18.03
C ALA A 15 -3.26 5.03 -17.54
N LEU A 16 -2.35 4.90 -16.57
CA LEU A 16 -2.02 3.60 -15.97
C LEU A 16 -3.19 3.02 -15.17
N ARG A 17 -3.87 3.86 -14.37
CA ARG A 17 -5.06 3.47 -13.61
C ARG A 17 -6.22 3.07 -14.52
N ALA A 18 -6.36 3.70 -15.70
CA ALA A 18 -7.37 3.31 -16.68
C ALA A 18 -7.09 1.96 -17.35
N ARG A 19 -5.82 1.50 -17.34
CA ARG A 19 -5.41 0.21 -17.94
C ARG A 19 -5.46 -0.96 -16.97
N LYS A 20 -5.54 -0.70 -15.67
CA LYS A 20 -5.52 -1.71 -14.61
C LYS A 20 -6.80 -1.67 -13.79
N VAL A 21 -7.24 -2.81 -13.27
CA VAL A 21 -8.40 -2.88 -12.40
C VAL A 21 -7.98 -2.46 -10.99
N SER A 22 -8.58 -1.39 -10.46
CA SER A 22 -8.34 -0.94 -9.08
C SER A 22 -9.01 -1.89 -8.10
N LEU A 23 -8.21 -2.49 -7.20
CA LEU A 23 -8.67 -3.38 -6.14
C LEU A 23 -8.77 -2.68 -4.78
N MET A 24 -8.11 -1.52 -4.67
CA MET A 24 -7.94 -0.77 -3.44
C MET A 24 -8.36 0.70 -3.60
N ASN A 25 -8.94 1.25 -2.53
CA ASN A 25 -9.15 2.69 -2.35
C ASN A 25 -8.39 3.17 -1.11
N ASN A 26 -8.34 4.49 -0.90
CA ASN A 26 -7.57 5.08 0.20
C ASN A 26 -7.95 4.53 1.59
N SER A 27 -9.24 4.32 1.84
CA SER A 27 -9.73 3.80 3.12
C SER A 27 -9.38 2.32 3.31
N LYS A 28 -9.43 1.53 2.23
CA LYS A 28 -9.07 0.11 2.24
C LYS A 28 -7.57 -0.09 2.46
N TRP A 29 -6.74 0.78 1.89
CA TRP A 29 -5.31 0.85 2.19
C TRP A 29 -5.03 1.24 3.64
N ALA A 30 -5.65 2.31 4.14
CA ALA A 30 -5.44 2.76 5.51
C ALA A 30 -5.80 1.67 6.53
N ARG A 31 -6.96 1.02 6.35
CA ARG A 31 -7.38 -0.10 7.20
C ARG A 31 -6.43 -1.30 7.13
N LEU A 32 -5.92 -1.60 5.93
CA LEU A 32 -4.92 -2.65 5.75
C LEU A 32 -3.65 -2.34 6.55
N PHE A 33 -3.11 -1.12 6.41
CA PHE A 33 -1.89 -0.72 7.13
C PHE A 33 -2.09 -0.70 8.64
N ASP A 34 -3.23 -0.21 9.12
CA ASP A 34 -3.57 -0.26 10.54
C ASP A 34 -3.63 -1.69 11.08
N THR A 35 -4.23 -2.62 10.30
CA THR A 35 -4.29 -4.04 10.65
C THR A 35 -2.90 -4.67 10.72
N LEU A 36 -2.07 -4.45 9.68
CA LEU A 36 -0.72 -4.99 9.61
C LEU A 36 0.17 -4.47 10.75
N TRP A 37 0.07 -3.18 11.07
CA TRP A 37 0.85 -2.56 12.12
C TRP A 37 0.36 -2.94 13.51
N ARG A 38 -0.90 -2.64 13.86
CA ARG A 38 -1.41 -2.81 15.22
C ARG A 38 -1.66 -4.26 15.58
N SER A 39 -2.23 -5.03 14.65
CA SER A 39 -2.67 -6.41 14.95
C SER A 39 -1.58 -7.43 14.67
N ALA A 40 -0.76 -7.21 13.63
CA ALA A 40 0.29 -8.16 13.26
C ALA A 40 1.71 -7.72 13.70
N GLY A 41 1.86 -6.51 14.25
CA GLY A 41 3.16 -6.01 14.74
C GLY A 41 4.17 -5.73 13.65
N LEU A 42 3.74 -5.62 12.38
CA LEU A 42 4.62 -5.38 11.25
C LEU A 42 4.96 -3.90 11.15
N GLN A 43 6.25 -3.59 11.03
CA GLN A 43 6.72 -2.20 11.01
C GLN A 43 6.90 -1.66 9.59
N TYR A 44 7.43 -2.48 8.68
CA TYR A 44 7.85 -2.04 7.36
C TYR A 44 7.24 -2.89 6.24
N ALA A 45 7.07 -2.28 5.07
CA ALA A 45 6.79 -2.97 3.82
C ALA A 45 7.54 -2.28 2.66
N GLN A 46 7.60 -2.94 1.52
CA GLN A 46 8.08 -2.36 0.28
C GLN A 46 6.90 -2.05 -0.63
N ALA A 47 6.78 -0.81 -1.11
CA ALA A 47 5.71 -0.39 -2.00
C ALA A 47 6.22 -0.21 -3.44
N LYS A 48 5.47 -0.78 -4.40
CA LYS A 48 5.66 -0.55 -5.83
C LYS A 48 4.62 0.48 -6.31
N PRO A 49 5.01 1.70 -6.69
CA PRO A 49 4.09 2.64 -7.32
C PRO A 49 3.90 2.31 -8.81
N LEU A 50 2.80 2.78 -9.39
CA LEU A 50 2.45 2.56 -10.80
C LEU A 50 3.47 3.13 -11.79
N THR A 51 4.21 4.17 -11.42
CA THR A 51 5.09 4.95 -12.32
C THR A 51 6.57 4.59 -12.24
N SER A 52 7.00 3.85 -11.22
CA SER A 52 8.40 3.48 -11.00
C SER A 52 8.55 1.98 -10.98
N ASP A 53 9.61 1.45 -11.59
CA ASP A 53 9.98 0.04 -11.48
C ASP A 53 10.70 -0.32 -10.18
N GLN A 54 11.02 0.69 -9.37
CA GLN A 54 11.67 0.52 -8.08
C GLN A 54 10.65 0.24 -6.97
N LEU A 55 11.11 -0.52 -5.98
CA LEU A 55 10.43 -0.67 -4.69
C LEU A 55 10.95 0.37 -3.71
N TYR A 56 10.06 0.90 -2.89
CA TYR A 56 10.39 1.86 -1.85
C TYR A 56 10.01 1.29 -0.49
N ASP A 57 10.94 1.36 0.47
CA ASP A 57 10.64 0.99 1.85
C ASP A 57 9.70 2.03 2.47
N ILE A 58 8.65 1.54 3.13
CA ILE A 58 7.64 2.35 3.80
C ILE A 58 7.42 1.85 5.22
N GLU A 59 7.28 2.78 6.15
CA GLU A 59 6.81 2.52 7.51
C GLU A 59 5.28 2.44 7.52
N LEU A 60 4.73 1.34 8.01
CA LEU A 60 3.28 1.11 8.01
C LEU A 60 2.53 2.07 8.93
N GLU A 61 3.16 2.45 10.04
CA GLU A 61 2.62 3.39 11.03
C GLU A 61 2.21 4.72 10.39
N ILE A 62 3.04 5.30 9.51
CA ILE A 62 2.81 6.59 8.84
C ILE A 62 1.51 6.60 8.03
N TYR A 63 1.06 5.45 7.55
CA TYR A 63 -0.15 5.30 6.74
C TYR A 63 -1.37 4.85 7.55
N SER A 64 -1.22 4.59 8.85
CA SER A 64 -2.33 4.29 9.76
C SER A 64 -3.20 5.53 10.01
N ASP A 65 -4.49 5.34 10.26
CA ASP A 65 -5.45 6.45 10.43
C ASP A 65 -5.05 7.42 11.56
N GLN A 66 -4.28 6.97 12.56
CA GLN A 66 -3.84 7.81 13.69
C GLN A 66 -2.65 8.72 13.34
N HIS A 67 -1.79 8.32 12.40
CA HIS A 67 -0.55 9.02 12.07
C HIS A 67 -0.52 9.58 10.65
N ARG A 68 -1.62 9.45 9.92
CA ARG A 68 -1.75 9.91 8.54
C ARG A 68 -1.70 11.44 8.44
N GLY A 69 -0.48 11.98 8.43
CA GLY A 69 -0.22 13.36 8.07
C GLY A 69 -0.43 13.52 6.57
N TYR A 70 -1.58 14.07 6.18
CA TYR A 70 -1.79 14.49 4.79
C TYR A 70 -0.89 15.71 4.54
N THR A 71 0.03 15.60 3.58
CA THR A 71 0.67 16.78 2.99
C THR A 71 -0.38 17.67 2.31
N SER A 72 -0.04 18.91 1.98
CA SER A 72 -0.94 19.84 1.27
C SER A 72 -1.55 19.28 -0.03
N ASP A 73 -0.93 18.23 -0.58
CA ASP A 73 -1.36 17.52 -1.79
C ASP A 73 -2.15 16.23 -1.47
N TYR A 74 -2.61 16.05 -0.24
CA TYR A 74 -3.35 14.87 0.28
C TYR A 74 -2.59 13.54 0.17
N ILE A 75 -1.26 13.59 0.14
CA ILE A 75 -0.40 12.41 0.15
C ILE A 75 -0.08 12.09 1.61
N ALA A 76 -0.41 10.87 2.03
CA ALA A 76 0.08 10.29 3.27
C ALA A 76 1.44 9.68 2.99
N GLY A 77 2.49 10.08 3.70
CA GLY A 77 3.83 9.56 3.48
C GLY A 77 4.43 9.88 2.10
N PRO A 78 5.56 9.25 1.73
CA PRO A 78 6.26 9.52 0.48
C PRO A 78 5.54 9.03 -0.79
N ILE A 79 4.51 8.17 -0.66
CA ILE A 79 3.80 7.56 -1.79
C ILE A 79 2.29 7.71 -1.62
N ALA A 80 1.62 8.25 -2.64
CA ALA A 80 0.16 8.33 -2.63
C ALA A 80 -0.47 6.93 -2.70
N LEU A 81 -1.36 6.61 -1.75
CA LEU A 81 -2.03 5.30 -1.67
C LEU A 81 -2.73 4.89 -2.97
N VAL A 82 -3.33 5.86 -3.67
CA VAL A 82 -3.99 5.62 -4.97
C VAL A 82 -3.02 5.20 -6.08
N GLU A 83 -1.73 5.42 -5.89
CA GLU A 83 -0.67 5.10 -6.86
C GLU A 83 0.06 3.80 -6.54
N ILE A 84 -0.22 3.15 -5.40
CA ILE A 84 0.39 1.88 -5.02
C ILE A 84 -0.18 0.77 -5.90
N GLU A 85 0.68 0.15 -6.70
CA GLU A 85 0.36 -1.03 -7.49
C GLU A 85 0.28 -2.28 -6.63
N TYR A 86 1.26 -2.50 -5.77
CA TYR A 86 1.26 -3.55 -4.75
C TYR A 86 2.24 -3.19 -3.62
N ILE A 87 2.09 -3.87 -2.49
CA ILE A 87 3.10 -3.90 -1.42
C ILE A 87 3.64 -5.31 -1.25
N ILE A 88 4.88 -5.43 -0.77
CA ILE A 88 5.51 -6.67 -0.32
C ILE A 88 5.88 -6.48 1.14
N ILE A 89 5.41 -7.37 1.99
CA ILE A 89 5.61 -7.32 3.43
C ILE A 89 6.57 -8.46 3.79
N PRO A 90 7.79 -8.18 4.28
CA PRO A 90 8.64 -9.22 4.83
C PRO A 90 8.00 -9.78 6.11
N LEU A 91 7.95 -11.11 6.20
CA LEU A 91 7.35 -11.81 7.32
C LEU A 91 8.46 -12.35 8.23
N PRO A 92 8.53 -11.93 9.50
CA PRO A 92 9.42 -12.55 10.47
C PRO A 92 9.13 -14.05 10.61
N GLU A 93 10.14 -14.87 10.89
CA GLU A 93 9.93 -16.32 11.12
C GLU A 93 8.97 -16.60 12.29
N THR A 94 8.86 -15.66 13.23
CA THR A 94 7.99 -15.74 14.39
C THR A 94 6.52 -15.44 14.09
N ILE A 95 6.18 -14.95 12.90
CA ILE A 95 4.79 -14.58 12.59
C ILE A 95 3.96 -15.82 12.25
N CYS A 96 2.85 -15.99 12.97
CA CYS A 96 1.89 -17.03 12.64
C CYS A 96 1.07 -16.63 11.40
N ARG A 97 1.26 -17.36 10.29
CA ARG A 97 0.57 -17.10 9.02
C ARG A 97 -0.94 -17.18 9.15
N GLU A 98 -1.45 -18.12 9.93
CA GLU A 98 -2.90 -18.29 10.16
C GLU A 98 -3.49 -17.09 10.91
N THR A 99 -2.78 -16.58 11.92
CA THR A 99 -3.20 -15.39 12.66
C THR A 99 -3.22 -14.16 11.75
N LEU A 100 -2.18 -13.99 10.92
CA LEU A 100 -2.13 -12.90 9.93
C LEU A 100 -3.26 -13.01 8.91
N ALA A 101 -3.48 -14.19 8.33
CA ALA A 101 -4.55 -14.44 7.38
C ALA A 101 -5.93 -14.15 8.00
N THR A 102 -6.14 -14.53 9.26
CA THR A 102 -7.37 -14.25 10.00
C THR A 102 -7.57 -12.76 10.25
N ALA A 103 -6.50 -12.04 10.63
CA ALA A 103 -6.55 -10.60 10.84
C ALA A 103 -6.91 -9.87 9.53
N LEU A 104 -6.29 -10.25 8.42
CA LEU A 104 -6.59 -9.71 7.10
C LEU A 104 -8.03 -10.00 6.67
N ALA A 105 -8.50 -11.24 6.82
CA ALA A 105 -9.87 -11.60 6.46
C ALA A 105 -10.92 -10.80 7.25
N LYS A 106 -10.62 -10.45 8.51
CA LYS A 106 -11.47 -9.58 9.33
C LYS A 106 -11.45 -8.12 8.88
N SER A 107 -10.31 -7.62 8.39
CA SER A 107 -10.19 -6.22 7.97
C SER A 107 -10.75 -5.95 6.57
N GLY A 108 -10.76 -6.96 5.70
CA GLY A 108 -11.41 -6.90 4.39
C GLY A 108 -10.98 -8.00 3.43
N GLN A 109 -11.46 -7.91 2.19
CA GLN A 109 -11.02 -8.79 1.11
C GLN A 109 -9.88 -8.16 0.33
N TYR A 110 -8.73 -8.83 0.30
CA TYR A 110 -7.55 -8.37 -0.41
C TYR A 110 -7.10 -9.44 -1.40
N ASP A 111 -6.64 -9.02 -2.57
CA ASP A 111 -5.93 -9.92 -3.48
C ASP A 111 -4.49 -10.03 -2.98
N THR A 112 -4.11 -11.25 -2.60
CA THR A 112 -2.85 -11.53 -1.91
C THR A 112 -2.14 -12.70 -2.55
N GLU A 113 -0.83 -12.66 -2.51
CA GLU A 113 0.05 -13.73 -2.97
C GLU A 113 1.09 -14.02 -1.89
N TRP A 114 1.12 -15.26 -1.41
CA TRP A 114 2.10 -15.70 -0.44
C TRP A 114 3.40 -16.06 -1.15
N LEU A 115 4.47 -15.39 -0.76
CA LEU A 115 5.81 -15.62 -1.25
C LEU A 115 6.65 -16.30 -0.16
N THR A 116 7.81 -16.82 -0.52
CA THR A 116 8.77 -17.33 0.46
C THR A 116 9.21 -16.19 1.39
N GLY A 117 8.82 -16.27 2.67
CA GLY A 117 9.18 -15.28 3.69
C GLY A 117 8.48 -13.92 3.56
N SER A 118 7.48 -13.78 2.69
CA SER A 118 6.78 -12.50 2.50
C SER A 118 5.33 -12.65 2.05
N LEU A 119 4.54 -11.59 2.24
CA LEU A 119 3.18 -11.47 1.74
C LEU A 119 3.10 -10.31 0.76
N LYS A 120 2.65 -10.57 -0.46
CA LYS A 120 2.37 -9.53 -1.45
C LYS A 120 0.88 -9.21 -1.47
N ILE A 121 0.52 -7.93 -1.51
CA ILE A 121 -0.87 -7.46 -1.53
C ILE A 121 -1.06 -6.46 -2.66
N TYR A 122 -2.06 -6.70 -3.51
CA TYR A 122 -2.28 -5.94 -4.74
C TYR A 122 -3.22 -4.73 -4.53
N GLY A 123 -2.80 -3.58 -5.06
CA GLY A 123 -3.63 -2.40 -5.29
C GLY A 123 -4.32 -2.39 -6.65
N TYR A 124 -3.62 -2.91 -7.66
CA TYR A 124 -4.06 -2.99 -9.05
C TYR A 124 -3.67 -4.34 -9.67
N ARG A 125 -4.45 -4.81 -10.65
CA ARG A 125 -4.09 -5.88 -11.59
C ARG A 125 -4.21 -5.42 -13.04
#